data_AF-A0A369A867-F1
#
_entry.id   AF-A0A369A867-F1
#
_cell.length_a   1.000
_cell.length_b   1.000
_cell.length_c   1.000
_cell.angle_alpha   90.00
_cell.angle_beta   90.00
_cell.angle_gamma   90.00
#
_symmetry.space_group_name_H-M   'P 1'
#
loop_
_entity.id
_entity.type
_entity.pdbx_description
1 polymer ?
#
loop_
_entity_poly.entity_id
_entity_poly.type
_entity_poly.pdbx_seq_one_letter_code
_entity_poly.pdbx_strand_id
1 'polypeptide(L)'
;MQHNLNGVEDEFKITYSKGNFNGNSNYTKRYITNGQLGNPKAHAQINFVNDTIIGAFEISIDKIKIKGKTNKQGFLDGTVLLKYYIKNDSIIETRKYQDGFLLEIEKRNASTNELLVKLIYEDIIKKLSQIKKQEDNLYFKISDKFFGLEFNIDYQNFDNRFVEQFDGNKILQKYLCLFDSIHNNNTSENTKKSILNLSEDLNICTIMRKIH
;
A
#
# COMPACT_ATOMS: atom_id res chain seq x y z
N MET A 1 36.83 8.46 28.55
CA MET A 1 36.35 9.15 27.32
C MET A 1 34.90 8.75 27.12
N GLN A 2 33.97 9.71 27.11
CA GLN A 2 32.56 9.45 26.80
C GLN A 2 32.46 9.39 25.27
N HIS A 3 32.16 8.21 24.71
CA HIS A 3 31.93 8.09 23.28
C HIS A 3 30.58 8.74 22.95
N ASN A 4 30.59 9.83 22.18
CA ASN A 4 29.39 10.40 21.60
C ASN A 4 28.87 9.44 20.51
N LEU A 5 27.87 8.63 20.87
CA LEU A 5 27.21 7.72 19.94
C LEU A 5 26.30 8.54 19.02
N ASN A 6 26.65 8.58 17.74
CA ASN A 6 25.81 9.11 16.67
C ASN A 6 25.46 7.95 15.73
N GLY A 7 24.21 7.88 15.28
CA GLY A 7 23.79 6.76 14.46
C GLY A 7 22.32 6.80 14.03
N VAL A 8 21.86 5.66 13.53
CA VAL A 8 20.48 5.43 13.10
C VAL A 8 20.00 4.15 13.77
N GLU A 9 18.80 4.21 14.35
CA GLU A 9 18.09 3.05 14.89
C GLU A 9 16.91 2.74 13.97
N ASP A 10 16.82 1.49 13.53
CA ASP A 10 15.66 0.92 12.86
C ASP A 10 15.06 -0.16 13.78
N GLU A 11 13.84 0.06 14.25
CA GLU A 11 13.12 -0.84 15.17
C GLU A 11 11.93 -1.45 14.44
N PHE A 12 11.85 -2.80 14.43
CA PHE A 12 10.72 -3.56 13.92
C PHE A 12 10.09 -4.37 15.05
N LYS A 13 8.80 -4.16 15.28
CA LYS A 13 7.99 -4.96 16.23
C LYS A 13 6.97 -5.72 15.42
N ILE A 14 7.16 -7.03 15.29
CA ILE A 14 6.32 -7.89 14.46
C ILE A 14 5.72 -8.97 15.35
N THR A 15 4.42 -9.22 15.21
CA THR A 15 3.71 -10.24 15.96
C THR A 15 3.40 -11.44 15.05
N TYR A 16 3.68 -12.66 15.55
CA TYR A 16 3.45 -13.89 14.82
C TYR A 16 2.52 -14.83 15.61
N SER A 17 1.75 -15.63 14.87
CA SER A 17 1.00 -16.76 15.42
C SER A 17 1.05 -17.91 14.42
N LYS A 18 1.53 -19.08 14.88
CA LYS A 18 1.71 -20.30 14.05
C LYS A 18 2.52 -20.06 12.76
N GLY A 19 3.55 -19.22 12.83
CA GLY A 19 4.42 -18.91 11.70
C GLY A 19 3.93 -17.78 10.79
N ASN A 20 2.70 -17.31 10.96
CA ASN A 20 2.11 -16.25 10.14
C ASN A 20 2.12 -14.92 10.90
N PHE A 21 2.20 -13.80 10.19
CA PHE A 21 1.96 -12.48 10.76
C PHE A 21 0.55 -12.42 11.35
N ASN A 22 0.46 -12.06 12.63
CA ASN A 22 -0.81 -12.00 13.33
C ASN A 22 -0.73 -11.02 14.50
N GLY A 23 -1.52 -9.95 14.44
CA GLY A 23 -1.52 -8.84 15.38
C GLY A 23 -0.88 -7.57 14.81
N ASN A 24 -0.62 -6.61 15.70
CA ASN A 24 -0.05 -5.32 15.31
C ASN A 24 1.45 -5.47 15.02
N SER A 25 1.84 -4.91 13.87
CA SER A 25 3.23 -4.77 13.44
C SER A 25 3.57 -3.30 13.29
N ASN A 26 4.71 -2.89 13.84
CA ASN A 26 5.20 -1.53 13.82
C ASN A 26 6.64 -1.46 13.31
N TYR A 27 6.94 -0.39 12.60
CA TYR A 27 8.30 0.01 12.25
C TYR A 27 8.53 1.44 12.72
N THR A 28 9.69 1.72 13.30
CA THR A 28 10.13 3.09 13.58
C THR A 28 11.61 3.28 13.27
N LYS A 29 11.94 4.41 12.65
CA LYS A 29 13.33 4.84 12.43
C LYS A 29 13.65 6.11 13.20
N ARG A 30 14.74 6.12 13.95
CA ARG A 30 15.20 7.26 14.76
C ARG A 30 16.66 7.58 14.47
N TYR A 31 17.05 8.84 14.66
CA TYR A 31 18.46 9.22 14.69
C TYR A 31 18.94 9.28 16.12
N ILE A 32 20.16 8.80 16.36
CA ILE A 32 20.84 8.90 17.63
C ILE A 32 21.85 10.05 17.48
N THR A 33 21.74 11.05 18.35
CA THR A 33 22.67 12.18 18.40
C THR A 33 23.17 12.34 19.82
N ASN A 34 24.49 12.33 20.01
CA ASN A 34 25.15 12.41 21.32
C ASN A 34 24.59 11.39 22.34
N GLY A 35 24.34 10.17 21.88
CA GLY A 35 23.79 9.07 22.70
C GLY A 35 22.30 9.18 23.02
N GLN A 36 21.58 10.19 22.51
CA GLN A 36 20.13 10.35 22.73
C GLN A 36 19.33 9.98 21.48
N LEU A 37 18.22 9.27 21.68
CA LEU A 37 17.25 8.98 20.63
C LEU A 37 16.45 10.24 20.27
N GLY A 38 16.51 10.62 19.00
CA GLY A 38 15.67 11.67 18.44
C GLY A 38 14.25 11.18 18.11
N ASN A 39 13.42 12.13 17.68
CA ASN A 39 12.05 11.84 17.24
C ASN A 39 12.03 10.87 16.03
N PRO A 40 11.00 10.00 15.92
CA PRO A 40 10.82 9.14 14.76
C PRO A 40 10.82 9.94 13.45
N LYS A 41 11.68 9.54 12.52
CA LYS A 41 11.74 10.05 11.14
C LYS A 41 10.92 9.20 10.18
N ALA A 42 10.70 7.94 10.53
CA ALA A 42 9.80 7.06 9.84
C ALA A 42 8.97 6.25 10.84
N HIS A 43 7.72 5.99 10.49
CA HIS A 43 6.84 5.09 11.22
C HIS A 43 5.96 4.30 10.24
N ALA A 44 5.70 3.04 10.55
CA ALA A 44 4.64 2.27 9.90
C ALA A 44 3.87 1.48 10.95
N GLN A 45 2.56 1.42 10.81
CA GLN A 45 1.67 0.64 11.66
C GLN A 45 0.69 -0.12 10.76
N ILE A 46 0.73 -1.45 10.88
CA ILE A 46 -0.10 -2.36 10.11
C ILE A 46 -0.57 -3.48 11.05
N ASN A 47 -1.84 -3.86 10.96
CA ASN A 47 -2.38 -5.00 11.68
C ASN A 47 -2.59 -6.16 10.72
N PHE A 48 -2.12 -7.35 11.11
CA PHE A 48 -2.23 -8.57 10.32
C PHE A 48 -3.15 -9.59 10.97
N VAL A 49 -3.84 -10.37 10.16
CA VAL A 49 -4.55 -11.59 10.56
C VAL A 49 -4.20 -12.68 9.55
N ASN A 50 -3.37 -13.65 9.95
CA ASN A 50 -2.86 -14.70 9.08
C ASN A 50 -2.29 -14.13 7.77
N ASP A 51 -1.26 -13.30 7.89
CA ASP A 51 -0.56 -12.63 6.77
C ASP A 51 -1.41 -11.62 5.98
N THR A 52 -2.68 -11.45 6.31
CA THR A 52 -3.57 -10.49 5.63
C THR A 52 -3.61 -9.18 6.40
N ILE A 53 -3.41 -8.05 5.73
CA ILE A 53 -3.58 -6.71 6.33
C ILE A 53 -5.07 -6.49 6.61
N ILE A 54 -5.44 -6.24 7.87
CA ILE A 54 -6.82 -6.00 8.28
C ILE A 54 -6.96 -4.66 9.01
N GLY A 55 -7.87 -3.82 8.52
CA GLY A 55 -8.23 -2.56 9.14
C GLY A 55 -7.36 -1.40 8.68
N ALA A 56 -7.24 -0.38 9.52
CA ALA A 56 -6.49 0.82 9.19
C ALA A 56 -4.99 0.56 9.15
N PHE A 57 -4.30 1.20 8.21
CA PHE A 57 -2.85 1.22 8.13
C PHE A 57 -2.34 2.64 7.92
N GLU A 58 -1.17 2.93 8.47
CA GLU A 58 -0.47 4.20 8.30
C GLU A 58 1.02 3.95 8.10
N ILE A 59 1.58 4.58 7.08
CA ILE A 59 3.00 4.51 6.74
C ILE A 59 3.48 5.92 6.47
N SER A 60 4.57 6.33 7.11
CA SER A 60 5.26 7.58 6.87
C SER A 60 6.75 7.30 6.87
N ILE A 61 7.38 7.27 5.70
CA ILE A 61 8.81 6.95 5.55
C ILE A 61 9.43 7.99 4.62
N ASP A 62 10.41 8.73 5.13
CA ASP A 62 11.05 9.84 4.46
C ASP A 62 10.04 10.88 3.94
N LYS A 63 9.87 10.93 2.62
CA LYS A 63 8.99 11.85 1.89
C LYS A 63 7.66 11.21 1.47
N ILE A 64 7.44 9.95 1.86
CA ILE A 64 6.24 9.18 1.52
C ILE A 64 5.31 9.12 2.72
N LYS A 65 4.02 9.33 2.48
CA LYS A 65 2.96 9.01 3.44
C LYS A 65 1.86 8.21 2.76
N ILE A 66 1.38 7.18 3.43
CA ILE A 66 0.28 6.35 2.97
C ILE A 66 -0.66 6.12 4.15
N LYS A 67 -1.94 6.38 3.96
CA LYS A 67 -2.98 6.05 4.93
C LYS A 67 -4.16 5.41 4.22
N GLY A 68 -4.72 4.39 4.80
CA GLY A 68 -5.89 3.73 4.24
C GLY A 68 -6.43 2.69 5.19
N LYS A 69 -7.35 1.87 4.69
CA LYS A 69 -7.86 0.72 5.42
C LYS A 69 -8.16 -0.43 4.46
N THR A 70 -8.14 -1.63 5.00
CA THR A 70 -8.72 -2.82 4.37
C THR A 70 -9.99 -3.25 5.11
N ASN A 71 -10.88 -3.95 4.41
CA ASN A 71 -12.03 -4.61 5.02
C ASN A 71 -11.61 -5.92 5.73
N LYS A 72 -12.58 -6.66 6.30
CA LYS A 72 -12.32 -7.91 7.04
C LYS A 72 -11.76 -9.04 6.17
N GLN A 73 -11.85 -8.89 4.86
CA GLN A 73 -11.36 -9.83 3.87
C GLN A 73 -9.99 -9.43 3.33
N GLY A 74 -9.40 -8.31 3.79
CA GLY A 74 -8.09 -7.85 3.34
C GLY A 74 -8.09 -6.96 2.10
N PHE A 75 -9.26 -6.59 1.57
CA PHE A 75 -9.34 -5.73 0.39
C PHE A 75 -9.32 -4.25 0.77
N LEU A 76 -8.66 -3.40 -0.04
CA LEU A 76 -8.73 -1.96 0.14
C LEU A 76 -10.19 -1.48 0.11
N ASP A 77 -10.56 -0.67 1.09
CA ASP A 77 -11.92 -0.17 1.23
C ASP A 77 -11.94 1.28 1.71
N GLY A 78 -12.79 2.11 1.12
CA GLY A 78 -12.85 3.54 1.41
C GLY A 78 -11.67 4.33 0.80
N THR A 79 -11.25 5.38 1.50
CA THR A 79 -10.25 6.32 0.97
C THR A 79 -8.83 5.88 1.32
N VAL A 80 -7.97 5.82 0.30
CA VAL A 80 -6.52 5.69 0.45
C VAL A 80 -5.87 7.01 0.06
N LEU A 81 -5.10 7.57 0.98
CA LEU A 81 -4.34 8.79 0.79
C LEU A 81 -2.86 8.43 0.59
N LEU A 82 -2.27 8.94 -0.47
CA LEU A 82 -0.84 8.86 -0.73
C LEU A 82 -0.26 10.28 -0.84
N LYS A 83 0.90 10.48 -0.24
CA LYS A 83 1.76 11.62 -0.49
C LYS A 83 3.11 11.11 -0.93
N TYR A 84 3.58 11.52 -2.10
CA TYR A 84 4.84 11.04 -2.67
C TYR A 84 5.45 12.08 -3.61
N TYR A 85 6.61 11.76 -4.21
CA TYR A 85 7.30 12.68 -5.11
C TYR A 85 7.57 12.03 -6.47
N ILE A 86 7.32 12.76 -7.56
CA ILE A 86 7.69 12.38 -8.93
C ILE A 86 8.62 13.47 -9.47
N LYS A 87 9.86 13.11 -9.86
CA LYS A 87 10.81 14.05 -10.50
C LYS A 87 10.96 15.42 -9.79
N ASN A 88 10.86 15.42 -8.46
CA ASN A 88 10.86 16.56 -7.52
C ASN A 88 9.50 17.22 -7.22
N ASP A 89 8.45 16.92 -7.96
CA ASP A 89 7.10 17.39 -7.66
C ASP A 89 6.48 16.58 -6.54
N SER A 90 5.97 17.29 -5.53
CA SER A 90 5.24 16.68 -4.41
C SER A 90 3.80 16.46 -4.83
N ILE A 91 3.34 15.22 -4.80
CA ILE A 91 2.01 14.79 -5.22
C ILE A 91 1.21 14.33 -4.00
N ILE A 92 -0.04 14.79 -3.91
CA ILE A 92 -1.06 14.18 -3.06
C ILE A 92 -2.02 13.44 -3.98
N GLU A 93 -2.10 12.12 -3.80
CA GLU A 93 -3.04 11.27 -4.50
C GLU A 93 -4.07 10.73 -3.53
N THR A 94 -5.35 10.86 -3.87
CA THR A 94 -6.46 10.28 -3.13
C THR A 94 -7.13 9.26 -4.02
N ARG A 95 -7.34 8.06 -3.50
CA ARG A 95 -8.04 6.97 -4.18
C ARG A 95 -9.27 6.57 -3.40
N LYS A 96 -10.34 6.22 -4.10
CA LYS A 96 -11.52 5.60 -3.49
C LYS A 96 -11.64 4.16 -3.92
N TYR A 97 -11.76 3.28 -2.94
CA TYR A 97 -11.96 1.87 -3.12
C TYR A 97 -13.29 1.42 -2.52
N GLN A 98 -13.88 0.38 -3.10
CA GLN A 98 -14.98 -0.37 -2.50
C GLN A 98 -14.70 -1.85 -2.69
N ASP A 99 -14.53 -2.59 -1.60
CA ASP A 99 -14.27 -4.04 -1.62
C ASP A 99 -13.14 -4.44 -2.59
N GLY A 100 -12.05 -3.66 -2.63
CA GLY A 100 -10.90 -3.93 -3.50
C GLY A 100 -11.10 -3.52 -4.96
N PHE A 101 -12.13 -2.73 -5.28
CA PHE A 101 -12.31 -2.11 -6.60
C PHE A 101 -11.97 -0.64 -6.56
N LEU A 102 -11.11 -0.18 -7.47
CA LEU A 102 -10.76 1.23 -7.60
C LEU A 102 -11.88 1.98 -8.32
N LEU A 103 -12.41 3.02 -7.68
CA LEU A 103 -13.55 3.79 -8.17
C LEU A 103 -13.17 5.20 -8.62
N GLU A 104 -12.14 5.78 -7.98
CA GLU A 104 -11.71 7.15 -8.27
C GLU A 104 -10.21 7.32 -7.96
N ILE A 105 -9.53 8.12 -8.77
CA ILE A 105 -8.21 8.69 -8.48
C ILE A 105 -8.31 10.21 -8.60
N GLU A 106 -7.79 10.93 -7.61
CA GLU A 106 -7.56 12.36 -7.67
C GLU A 106 -6.09 12.65 -7.33
N LYS A 107 -5.35 13.34 -8.21
CA LYS A 107 -3.97 13.78 -7.96
C LYS A 107 -3.89 15.29 -7.93
N ARG A 108 -3.18 15.82 -6.95
CA ARG A 108 -2.92 17.25 -6.78
C ARG A 108 -1.45 17.52 -6.54
N ASN A 109 -0.99 18.68 -6.99
CA ASN A 109 0.28 19.21 -6.53
C ASN A 109 0.15 19.57 -5.03
N ALA A 110 1.02 19.03 -4.19
CA ALA A 110 0.92 19.19 -2.74
C ALA A 110 1.22 20.62 -2.25
N SER A 111 1.96 21.41 -3.04
CA SER A 111 2.39 22.76 -2.69
C SER A 111 1.38 23.81 -3.16
N THR A 112 0.85 23.66 -4.37
CA THR A 112 -0.08 24.62 -4.97
C THR A 112 -1.55 24.22 -4.83
N ASN A 113 -1.82 22.97 -4.42
CA ASN A 113 -3.15 22.35 -4.40
C ASN A 113 -3.85 22.28 -5.78
N GLU A 114 -3.09 22.50 -6.86
CA GLU A 114 -3.56 22.40 -8.23
C GLU A 114 -4.03 20.97 -8.53
N LEU A 115 -5.20 20.85 -9.16
CA LEU A 115 -5.71 19.57 -9.63
C LEU A 115 -4.95 19.15 -10.89
N LEU A 116 -4.24 18.04 -10.80
CA LEU A 116 -3.47 17.48 -11.91
C LEU A 116 -4.28 16.43 -12.66
N VAL A 117 -4.96 15.56 -11.92
CA VAL A 117 -5.71 14.43 -12.47
C VAL A 117 -6.97 14.20 -11.64
N LYS A 118 -8.09 13.93 -12.32
CA LYS A 118 -9.28 13.35 -11.72
C LYS A 118 -9.86 12.31 -12.65
N LEU A 119 -9.96 11.07 -12.17
CA LEU A 119 -10.50 9.93 -12.91
C LEU A 119 -11.56 9.24 -12.08
N ILE A 120 -12.71 8.97 -12.72
CA ILE A 120 -13.82 8.22 -12.14
C ILE A 120 -14.04 6.99 -13.01
N TYR A 121 -14.08 5.82 -12.40
CA TYR A 121 -14.24 4.54 -13.08
C TYR A 121 -15.74 4.19 -13.15
N GLU A 122 -16.49 4.95 -13.95
CA GLU A 122 -17.96 4.86 -14.03
C GLU A 122 -18.45 3.47 -14.46
N ASP A 123 -17.72 2.82 -15.36
CA ASP A 123 -17.98 1.45 -15.80
C ASP A 123 -17.92 0.45 -14.65
N ILE A 124 -17.00 0.67 -13.71
CA ILE A 124 -16.83 -0.19 -12.53
C ILE A 124 -17.91 0.08 -11.51
N ILE A 125 -18.19 1.36 -11.26
CA ILE A 125 -19.30 1.78 -10.40
C ILE A 125 -20.61 1.18 -10.92
N LYS A 126 -20.85 1.24 -12.24
CA LYS A 126 -22.03 0.65 -12.88
C LYS A 126 -22.08 -0.86 -12.68
N LYS A 127 -21.00 -1.60 -12.99
CA LYS A 127 -20.95 -3.06 -12.79
C LYS A 127 -21.23 -3.45 -11.33
N LEU A 128 -20.60 -2.77 -10.37
CA LEU A 128 -20.83 -3.02 -8.94
C LEU A 128 -22.26 -2.72 -8.52
N SER A 129 -22.89 -1.68 -9.08
CA SER A 129 -24.29 -1.37 -8.81
C SER A 129 -25.25 -2.46 -9.31
N GLN A 130 -24.98 -3.04 -10.47
CA GLN A 130 -25.78 -4.12 -11.06
C GLN A 130 -25.65 -5.42 -10.26
N ILE A 131 -24.44 -5.76 -9.80
CA ILE A 131 -24.20 -6.91 -8.90
C ILE A 131 -24.99 -6.76 -7.60
N LYS A 132 -24.94 -5.58 -6.98
CA LYS A 132 -25.66 -5.32 -5.72
C LYS A 132 -27.18 -5.45 -5.86
N LYS A 133 -27.72 -5.15 -7.04
CA LYS A 133 -29.16 -5.23 -7.33
C LYS A 133 -29.64 -6.62 -7.72
N GLN A 134 -28.74 -7.61 -7.84
CA GLN A 134 -29.07 -8.97 -8.30
C GLN A 134 -29.86 -8.95 -9.62
N GLU A 135 -29.55 -8.03 -10.54
CA GLU A 135 -30.24 -7.99 -11.84
C GLU A 135 -29.92 -9.28 -12.62
N ASP A 136 -30.93 -10.09 -12.95
CA ASP A 136 -30.82 -11.50 -13.40
C ASP A 136 -30.05 -11.78 -14.72
N ASN A 137 -29.38 -10.78 -15.31
CA ASN A 137 -28.61 -10.90 -16.56
C ASN A 137 -27.17 -10.38 -16.42
N LEU A 138 -26.47 -10.75 -15.34
CA LEU A 138 -25.05 -10.42 -15.19
C LEU A 138 -24.22 -11.44 -15.98
N TYR A 139 -23.70 -11.02 -17.13
CA TYR A 139 -22.64 -11.74 -17.85
C TYR A 139 -21.28 -11.71 -17.11
N PHE A 140 -21.25 -11.26 -15.87
CA PHE A 140 -20.03 -11.03 -15.11
C PHE A 140 -20.12 -11.51 -13.66
N LYS A 141 -18.99 -12.00 -13.12
CA LYS A 141 -18.85 -12.51 -11.75
C LYS A 141 -17.69 -11.84 -11.03
N ILE A 142 -17.86 -11.56 -9.73
CA ILE A 142 -16.76 -11.14 -8.86
C ILE A 142 -15.89 -12.38 -8.59
N SER A 143 -14.59 -12.25 -8.80
CA SER A 143 -13.65 -13.32 -8.44
C SER A 143 -13.40 -13.36 -6.93
N ASP A 144 -13.37 -14.56 -6.36
CA ASP A 144 -12.97 -14.81 -4.97
C ASP A 144 -11.45 -14.79 -4.79
N LYS A 145 -10.68 -14.65 -5.88
CA LYS A 145 -9.21 -14.58 -5.84
C LYS A 145 -8.75 -13.15 -5.57
N PHE A 146 -7.69 -13.02 -4.79
CA PHE A 146 -6.97 -11.76 -4.64
C PHE A 146 -6.18 -11.46 -5.92
N PHE A 147 -6.18 -10.19 -6.33
CA PHE A 147 -5.35 -9.67 -7.41
C PHE A 147 -4.45 -8.54 -6.87
N GLY A 148 -3.29 -8.36 -7.52
CA GLY A 148 -2.37 -7.28 -7.20
C GLY A 148 -3.02 -5.90 -7.38
N LEU A 149 -2.24 -4.85 -7.09
CA LEU A 149 -2.72 -3.47 -7.19
C LEU A 149 -3.06 -3.02 -8.62
N GLU A 150 -2.56 -3.73 -9.62
CA GLU A 150 -2.87 -3.46 -11.02
C GLU A 150 -4.30 -3.88 -11.35
N PHE A 151 -5.12 -2.88 -11.64
CA PHE A 151 -6.49 -3.08 -12.07
C PHE A 151 -6.61 -2.75 -13.56
N ASN A 152 -6.68 -3.80 -14.37
CA ASN A 152 -6.93 -3.69 -15.81
C ASN A 152 -8.23 -4.44 -16.16
N ILE A 153 -9.27 -3.67 -16.50
CA ILE A 153 -10.53 -4.18 -17.08
C ILE A 153 -10.49 -3.89 -18.57
N ASP A 154 -9.57 -4.59 -19.24
CA ASP A 154 -9.35 -4.52 -20.69
C ASP A 154 -9.12 -3.10 -21.23
N TYR A 155 -8.64 -2.19 -20.37
CA TYR A 155 -8.16 -0.89 -20.81
C TYR A 155 -6.89 -1.11 -21.64
N GLN A 156 -6.84 -0.48 -22.81
CA GLN A 156 -5.63 -0.48 -23.62
C GLN A 156 -4.48 0.15 -22.83
N ASN A 157 -3.25 -0.28 -23.08
CA ASN A 157 -2.06 0.15 -22.30
C ASN A 157 -1.79 1.67 -22.32
N PHE A 158 -2.46 2.42 -23.20
CA PHE A 158 -2.36 3.88 -23.33
C PHE A 158 -3.57 4.63 -22.76
N ASP A 159 -4.55 3.92 -22.20
CA ASP A 159 -5.70 4.53 -21.55
C ASP A 159 -5.25 5.23 -20.26
N ASN A 160 -5.64 6.49 -20.08
CA ASN A 160 -5.32 7.25 -18.87
C ASN A 160 -5.79 6.54 -17.60
N ARG A 161 -6.88 5.77 -17.66
CA ARG A 161 -7.37 4.94 -16.55
C ARG A 161 -6.36 3.87 -16.13
N PHE A 162 -5.55 3.38 -17.04
CA PHE A 162 -4.48 2.45 -16.72
C PHE A 162 -3.21 3.18 -16.30
N VAL A 163 -2.76 4.15 -17.12
CA VAL A 163 -1.50 4.88 -16.92
C VAL A 163 -1.46 5.59 -15.56
N GLU A 164 -2.56 6.24 -15.17
CA GLU A 164 -2.59 7.03 -13.94
C GLU A 164 -2.53 6.18 -12.65
N GLN A 165 -2.73 4.86 -12.73
CA GLN A 165 -2.57 3.98 -11.57
C GLN A 165 -1.11 3.71 -11.22
N PHE A 166 -0.21 3.77 -12.22
CA PHE A 166 1.12 3.18 -12.17
C PHE A 166 1.95 3.66 -10.98
N ASP A 167 2.13 4.97 -10.82
CA ASP A 167 3.00 5.52 -9.77
C ASP A 167 2.46 5.21 -8.37
N GLY A 168 1.17 5.45 -8.13
CA GLY A 168 0.59 5.16 -6.83
C GLY A 168 0.52 3.65 -6.54
N ASN A 169 0.35 2.79 -7.55
CA ASN A 169 0.43 1.33 -7.38
C ASN A 169 1.84 0.91 -6.95
N LYS A 170 2.87 1.45 -7.62
CA LYS A 170 4.27 1.19 -7.28
C LYS A 170 4.59 1.63 -5.85
N ILE A 171 4.06 2.77 -5.42
CA ILE A 171 4.21 3.25 -4.03
C ILE A 171 3.48 2.33 -3.06
N LEU A 172 2.20 2.02 -3.28
CA LEU A 172 1.44 1.10 -2.39
C LEU A 172 2.14 -0.25 -2.28
N GLN A 173 2.52 -0.86 -3.40
CA GLN A 173 3.18 -2.16 -3.42
C GLN A 173 4.47 -2.12 -2.60
N LYS A 174 5.35 -1.17 -2.91
CA LYS A 174 6.64 -1.07 -2.21
C LYS A 174 6.50 -0.98 -0.69
N TYR A 175 5.53 -0.22 -0.20
CA TYR A 175 5.43 0.10 1.22
C TYR A 175 4.51 -0.84 2.00
N LEU A 176 3.46 -1.38 1.38
CA LEU A 176 2.64 -2.40 2.01
C LEU A 176 3.41 -3.73 2.14
N CYS A 177 4.33 -4.03 1.21
CA CYS A 177 5.18 -5.23 1.28
C CYS A 177 6.45 -5.03 2.11
N LEU A 178 6.56 -3.93 2.88
CA LEU A 178 7.75 -3.64 3.67
C LEU A 178 8.03 -4.79 4.66
N PHE A 179 7.00 -5.28 5.35
CA PHE A 179 7.12 -6.33 6.36
C PHE A 179 7.54 -7.69 5.77
N ASP A 180 7.14 -7.98 4.54
CA ASP A 180 7.52 -9.22 3.84
C ASP A 180 9.03 -9.28 3.60
N SER A 181 9.61 -8.16 3.18
CA SER A 181 11.06 -8.07 2.95
C SER A 181 11.85 -8.36 4.24
N ILE A 182 11.32 -7.99 5.41
CA ILE A 182 11.96 -8.21 6.70
C ILE A 182 11.80 -9.66 7.14
N HIS A 183 10.62 -10.25 6.94
CA HIS A 183 10.39 -11.66 7.23
C HIS A 183 11.35 -12.56 6.45
N ASN A 184 11.47 -12.33 5.13
CA ASN A 184 12.36 -13.11 4.26
C ASN A 184 13.86 -12.92 4.58
N ASN A 185 14.26 -11.72 4.99
CA ASN A 185 15.63 -11.45 5.40
C ASN A 185 15.99 -12.06 6.76
N ASN A 186 15.01 -12.23 7.65
CA ASN A 186 15.22 -12.86 8.95
C ASN A 186 15.21 -14.40 8.88
N THR A 187 14.64 -14.98 7.81
CA THR A 187 14.64 -16.43 7.57
C THR A 187 15.84 -16.92 6.75
N SER A 188 16.66 -16.02 6.20
CA SER A 188 17.87 -16.37 5.43
C SER A 188 19.13 -15.84 6.12
N GLU A 189 19.86 -16.73 6.79
CA GLU A 189 21.26 -16.43 7.15
C GLU A 189 22.03 -16.17 5.85
N ASN A 190 22.54 -14.94 5.70
CA ASN A 190 23.26 -14.39 4.55
C ASN A 190 22.40 -13.88 3.39
N THR A 191 21.97 -12.61 3.46
CA THR A 191 22.50 -11.57 2.56
C THR A 191 22.06 -10.16 2.95
N LYS A 192 23.04 -9.28 3.21
CA LYS A 192 22.86 -7.84 3.00
C LYS A 192 22.62 -7.60 1.51
N LYS A 193 21.36 -7.54 1.09
CA LYS A 193 20.98 -6.92 -0.18
C LYS A 193 19.90 -5.88 0.07
N SER A 194 20.12 -4.72 -0.53
CA SER A 194 19.31 -3.51 -0.46
C SER A 194 17.83 -3.78 -0.73
N ILE A 195 16.98 -2.98 -0.08
CA ILE A 195 15.50 -2.96 -0.12
C ILE A 195 14.99 -2.50 -1.51
N LEU A 196 15.62 -2.93 -2.61
CA LEU A 196 15.40 -2.40 -3.96
C LEU A 196 15.16 -3.46 -5.04
N ASN A 197 15.29 -4.75 -4.72
CA ASN A 197 14.96 -5.84 -5.65
C ASN A 197 13.83 -6.69 -5.06
N LEU A 198 12.58 -6.33 -5.37
CA LEU A 198 11.43 -7.20 -5.11
C LEU A 198 11.32 -8.18 -6.28
N SER A 199 11.59 -9.47 -5.99
CA SER A 199 11.35 -10.61 -6.88
C SER A 199 9.88 -11.04 -6.83
N GLU A 200 9.42 -11.67 -7.92
CA GLU A 200 8.02 -11.93 -8.30
C GLU A 200 7.26 -12.98 -7.45
N ASP A 201 7.79 -13.46 -6.33
CA ASP A 201 7.30 -14.71 -5.70
C ASP A 201 6.72 -14.59 -4.27
N LEU A 202 6.28 -13.41 -3.80
CA LEU A 202 5.51 -13.34 -2.54
C LEU A 202 4.19 -12.58 -2.66
N ASN A 203 3.13 -13.27 -2.22
CA ASN A 203 1.71 -13.00 -2.47
C ASN A 203 1.00 -12.33 -1.27
N ILE A 204 1.73 -11.56 -0.46
CA ILE A 204 1.19 -10.94 0.78
C ILE A 204 0.56 -9.56 0.50
N CYS A 205 0.94 -8.91 -0.60
CA CYS A 205 0.40 -7.60 -1.01
C CYS A 205 -0.78 -7.67 -1.99
N THR A 206 -1.58 -8.71 -1.88
CA THR A 206 -2.69 -8.93 -2.79
C THR A 206 -3.96 -8.42 -2.11
N ILE A 207 -4.42 -7.23 -2.50
CA ILE A 207 -5.45 -6.46 -1.77
C ILE A 207 -6.60 -5.93 -2.66
N MET A 208 -6.68 -6.40 -3.91
CA MET A 208 -7.69 -5.98 -4.89
C MET A 208 -8.50 -7.16 -5.42
N ARG A 209 -9.67 -6.85 -6.00
CA ARG A 209 -10.55 -7.82 -6.69
C ARG A 209 -10.60 -7.56 -8.19
N LYS A 210 -10.96 -8.58 -8.96
CA LYS A 210 -11.24 -8.49 -10.41
C LYS A 210 -12.71 -8.85 -10.70
N ILE A 211 -13.32 -8.11 -11.64
CA ILE A 211 -14.61 -8.45 -12.26
C ILE A 211 -14.29 -9.15 -13.58
N HIS A 212 -14.81 -10.36 -13.77
CA HIS A 212 -14.79 -11.08 -15.05
C HIS A 212 -16.11 -10.85 -15.75
#